data_AF-A0A5K0X7V5-F1
#
_entry.id   AF-A0A5K0X7V5-F1
#
_cell.length_a   1.000
_cell.length_b   1.000
_cell.length_c   1.000
_cell.angle_alpha   90.00
_cell.angle_beta   90.00
_cell.angle_gamma   90.00
#
_symmetry.space_group_name_H-M   'P 1'
#
loop_
_entity.id
_entity.type
_entity.pdbx_description
1 polymer ?
#
loop_
_entity_poly.entity_id
_entity_poly.type
_entity_poly.pdbx_seq_one_letter_code
_entity_poly.pdbx_strand_id
1 'polypeptide(L)'
;GPRRMHCVMDAIPATAIEPGGVAPTQTEFLLNGLDSFSSYPFFRSKSIHSESSFSGPLSSRNSAKDGMLSLKNKAPRWHEQLQCWCLNFRGRVTVASVKNFQLVASLENTQVTHEHDKVLLQFGKVAKDSFTMDYRYPLSAFQAFAICLSSFDTKIACE
;
A
#
# COMPACT_ATOMS: atom_id res chain seq x y z
N GLY A 1 -14.68 -0.52 -16.81
CA GLY A 1 -13.50 0.36 -16.75
C GLY A 1 -12.44 -0.21 -15.82
N PRO A 2 -11.17 0.24 -15.89
CA PRO A 2 -10.09 -0.23 -14.99
C PRO A 2 -10.46 -0.03 -13.52
N ARG A 3 -10.14 -1.01 -12.66
CA ARG A 3 -10.41 -0.90 -11.21
C ARG A 3 -9.62 0.27 -10.64
N ARG A 4 -10.33 1.17 -9.94
CA ARG A 4 -9.73 2.21 -9.12
C ARG A 4 -9.57 1.68 -7.70
N MET A 5 -8.35 1.62 -7.23
CA MET A 5 -7.94 1.25 -5.88
C MET A 5 -7.43 2.52 -5.20
N HIS A 6 -8.03 2.81 -4.07
CA HIS A 6 -7.56 3.82 -3.14
C HIS A 6 -7.46 3.13 -1.79
N CYS A 7 -6.26 3.09 -1.24
CA CYS A 7 -5.99 2.47 0.04
C CYS A 7 -5.43 3.53 0.99
N VAL A 8 -5.93 3.53 2.22
CA VAL A 8 -5.52 4.47 3.26
C VAL A 8 -5.02 3.64 4.43
N MET A 9 -3.82 3.94 4.90
CA MET A 9 -3.10 3.15 5.92
C MET A 9 -3.07 3.88 7.26
N ASP A 10 -4.07 3.70 8.13
CA ASP A 10 -4.23 4.51 9.35
C ASP A 10 -3.03 4.42 10.29
N ALA A 11 -2.36 3.27 10.29
CA ALA A 11 -1.19 3.02 11.11
C ALA A 11 0.15 3.49 10.51
N ILE A 12 0.17 3.97 9.26
CA ILE A 12 1.40 4.42 8.60
C ILE A 12 1.29 5.92 8.30
N PRO A 13 2.14 6.76 8.88
CA PRO A 13 2.16 8.18 8.55
C PRO A 13 2.72 8.39 7.14
N ALA A 14 2.25 9.42 6.45
CA ALA A 14 2.71 9.78 5.10
C ALA A 14 4.22 10.09 5.09
N THR A 15 4.76 10.61 6.19
CA THR A 15 6.20 10.88 6.38
C THR A 15 7.07 9.62 6.30
N ALA A 16 6.49 8.41 6.44
CA ALA A 16 7.23 7.17 6.36
C ALA A 16 7.86 6.89 4.98
N ILE A 17 7.42 7.58 3.92
CA ILE A 17 8.00 7.41 2.57
C ILE A 17 9.20 8.32 2.32
N GLU A 18 9.42 9.32 3.18
CA GLU A 18 10.51 10.29 3.10
C GLU A 18 11.84 9.67 3.55
N PRO A 19 13.01 10.23 3.14
CA PRO A 19 14.30 9.76 3.63
C PRO A 19 14.39 9.83 5.16
N GLY A 20 14.65 8.69 5.81
CA GLY A 20 14.68 8.59 7.27
C GLY A 20 13.30 8.45 7.94
N GLY A 21 12.21 8.42 7.16
CA GLY A 21 10.87 8.18 7.66
C GLY A 21 10.70 6.79 8.27
N VAL A 22 10.00 6.71 9.41
CA VAL A 22 9.77 5.47 10.16
C VAL A 22 8.28 5.08 10.12
N ALA A 23 7.99 3.80 9.92
CA ALA A 23 6.68 3.18 10.01
C ALA A 23 6.73 2.08 11.07
N PRO A 24 5.60 1.75 11.72
CA PRO A 24 5.53 0.66 12.69
C PRO A 24 5.69 -0.73 12.06
N THR A 25 5.94 -0.82 10.76
CA THR A 25 6.24 -2.07 10.05
C THR A 25 7.59 -2.61 10.49
N GLN A 26 7.62 -3.85 11.00
CA GLN A 26 8.88 -4.55 11.28
C GLN A 26 9.65 -4.76 9.97
N THR A 27 10.82 -4.14 9.86
CA THR A 27 11.78 -4.36 8.77
C THR A 27 12.81 -5.43 9.10
N GLU A 28 12.91 -5.82 10.37
CA GLU A 28 13.87 -6.81 10.85
C GLU A 28 13.14 -8.05 11.36
N PHE A 29 13.36 -9.18 10.69
CA PHE A 29 13.02 -10.48 11.25
C PHE A 29 14.08 -10.80 12.30
N LEU A 30 13.74 -10.68 13.58
CA LEU A 30 14.61 -11.21 14.63
C LEU A 30 14.68 -12.73 14.43
N LEU A 31 15.85 -13.21 13.99
CA LEU A 31 16.10 -14.60 13.58
C LEU A 31 16.15 -15.59 14.77
N ASN A 32 15.50 -15.28 15.88
CA ASN A 32 15.56 -16.06 17.11
C ASN A 32 14.19 -16.62 17.50
N GLY A 33 14.10 -17.95 17.42
CA GLY A 33 13.31 -18.77 18.34
C GLY A 33 11.87 -19.01 17.93
N LEU A 34 11.56 -20.27 17.60
CA LEU A 34 10.25 -20.78 17.20
C LEU A 34 9.16 -20.73 18.31
N ASP A 35 9.38 -20.08 19.45
CA ASP A 35 8.58 -20.33 20.68
C ASP A 35 8.04 -19.07 21.38
N SER A 36 7.74 -17.97 20.67
CA SER A 36 7.11 -16.81 21.32
C SER A 36 6.18 -16.01 20.41
N PHE A 37 5.08 -16.64 19.99
CA PHE A 37 3.95 -15.96 19.33
C PHE A 37 3.15 -15.03 20.27
N SER A 38 3.52 -14.88 21.54
CA SER A 38 2.74 -14.13 22.55
C SER A 38 3.10 -12.64 22.68
N SER A 39 4.18 -12.16 22.08
CA SER A 39 4.71 -10.81 22.39
C SER A 39 4.73 -9.84 21.21
N TYR A 40 4.28 -10.25 20.03
CA TYR A 40 4.20 -9.36 18.89
C TYR A 40 3.09 -8.34 19.12
N PRO A 41 3.37 -7.01 19.12
CA PRO A 41 2.35 -5.98 19.31
C PRO A 41 1.29 -5.98 18.18
N PHE A 42 1.53 -6.75 17.11
CA PHE A 42 0.73 -6.81 15.89
C PHE A 42 -0.64 -7.48 16.04
N PHE A 43 -0.82 -8.42 16.97
CA PHE A 43 -2.08 -9.17 17.10
C PHE A 43 -3.10 -8.57 18.08
N ARG A 44 -2.78 -7.45 18.75
CA ARG A 44 -3.72 -6.81 19.68
C ARG A 44 -4.57 -5.74 19.00
N SER A 45 -5.13 -6.03 17.82
CA SER A 45 -6.30 -5.30 17.33
C SER A 45 -7.53 -5.79 18.08
N LYS A 46 -7.73 -5.30 19.30
CA LYS A 46 -9.07 -5.24 19.86
C LYS A 46 -9.75 -4.03 19.22
N SER A 47 -10.73 -4.27 18.34
CA SER A 47 -11.75 -3.26 18.07
C SER A 47 -12.53 -3.04 19.36
N ILE A 48 -12.13 -2.04 20.14
CA ILE A 48 -12.98 -1.50 21.19
C ILE A 48 -13.41 -0.14 20.66
N HIS A 49 -14.65 -0.12 20.19
CA HIS A 49 -15.44 1.10 20.19
C HIS A 49 -15.58 1.50 21.66
N SER A 50 -14.68 2.35 22.16
CA SER A 50 -14.81 3.01 23.46
C SER A 50 -14.69 4.50 23.23
N GLU A 51 -15.82 5.17 23.26
CA GLU A 51 -15.84 6.58 23.60
C GLU A 51 -15.33 6.71 25.04
N SER A 52 -14.11 7.22 25.21
CA SER A 52 -13.65 7.77 26.49
C SER A 52 -12.44 8.68 26.26
N SER A 53 -12.75 9.96 26.05
CA SER A 53 -12.07 11.16 26.54
C SER A 53 -10.59 11.02 26.96
N PHE A 54 -9.69 11.42 26.08
CA PHE A 54 -8.37 11.94 26.48
C PHE A 54 -8.33 13.44 26.23
N SER A 55 -8.60 14.19 27.29
CA SER A 55 -8.26 15.61 27.42
C SER A 55 -6.75 15.73 27.68
N GLY A 56 -6.01 16.16 26.65
CA GLY A 56 -4.62 16.63 26.74
C GLY A 56 -4.46 17.87 25.86
N PRO A 57 -3.68 18.89 26.28
CA PRO A 57 -3.84 20.25 25.76
C PRO A 57 -3.43 20.38 24.30
N LEU A 58 -4.36 20.93 23.53
CA LEU A 58 -4.25 21.36 22.15
C LEU A 58 -3.06 22.30 21.97
N SER A 59 -1.91 21.76 21.57
CA SER A 59 -0.84 22.54 20.95
C SER A 59 -1.02 22.44 19.46
N SER A 60 -1.70 23.45 18.90
CA SER A 60 -1.69 23.78 17.48
C SER A 60 -0.27 23.66 16.92
N ARG A 61 -0.01 22.58 16.17
CA ARG A 61 1.22 22.42 15.40
C ARG A 61 0.89 21.84 14.03
N ASN A 62 0.47 22.75 13.15
CA ASN A 62 0.50 22.64 11.69
C ASN A 62 -0.04 21.33 11.10
N SER A 63 -1.37 21.31 10.95
CA SER A 63 -2.19 20.37 10.17
C SER A 63 -1.86 20.39 8.66
N ALA A 64 -0.66 19.92 8.30
CA ALA A 64 -0.27 19.67 6.91
C ALA A 64 0.80 18.58 6.76
N LYS A 65 1.49 18.18 7.84
CA LYS A 65 2.60 17.19 7.80
C LYS A 65 2.30 15.85 8.50
N ASP A 66 1.12 15.69 9.08
CA ASP A 66 0.74 14.50 9.86
C ASP A 66 -0.44 13.75 9.18
N GLY A 67 -0.37 13.60 7.86
CA GLY A 67 -1.35 12.86 7.09
C GLY A 67 -1.08 11.35 7.16
N MET A 68 -2.13 10.53 7.16
CA MET A 68 -2.02 9.10 6.93
C MET A 68 -1.48 8.82 5.51
N LEU A 69 -0.73 7.72 5.34
CA LEU A 69 -0.29 7.25 4.03
C LEU A 69 -1.49 6.83 3.18
N SER A 70 -1.71 7.58 2.12
CA SER A 70 -2.68 7.29 1.06
C SER A 70 -1.97 6.68 -0.14
N LEU A 71 -2.52 5.61 -0.70
CA LEU A 71 -2.04 4.94 -1.91
C LEU A 71 -3.13 4.95 -2.98
N LYS A 72 -2.71 5.12 -4.24
CA LYS A 72 -3.58 5.06 -5.41
C LYS A 72 -2.94 4.26 -6.53
N ASN A 73 -3.75 3.80 -7.50
CA ASN A 73 -3.19 3.22 -8.71
C ASN A 73 -2.27 4.21 -9.43
N LYS A 74 -1.13 3.70 -9.87
CA LYS A 74 -0.28 4.38 -10.84
C LYS A 74 -1.03 4.51 -12.17
N ALA A 75 -0.95 5.69 -12.78
CA ALA A 75 -1.51 5.91 -14.11
C ALA A 75 -0.72 5.09 -15.16
N PRO A 76 -1.40 4.42 -16.11
CA PRO A 76 -0.71 3.72 -17.18
C PRO A 76 0.03 4.71 -18.07
N ARG A 77 1.14 4.27 -18.67
CA ARG A 77 1.89 5.04 -19.66
C ARG A 77 1.46 4.58 -21.06
N TRP A 78 1.43 5.52 -22.01
CA TRP A 78 1.32 5.16 -23.41
C TRP A 78 2.56 4.39 -23.86
N HIS A 79 2.35 3.28 -24.57
CA HIS A 79 3.41 2.48 -25.16
C HIS A 79 3.30 2.52 -26.68
N GLU A 80 4.14 3.34 -27.32
CA GLU A 80 4.04 3.61 -28.77
C GLU A 80 4.09 2.36 -29.63
N GLN A 81 5.00 1.42 -29.38
CA GLN A 81 5.10 0.22 -30.25
C GLN A 81 3.89 -0.72 -30.14
N LEU A 82 3.21 -0.73 -28.99
CA LEU A 82 2.05 -1.60 -28.73
C LEU A 82 0.72 -0.85 -28.91
N GLN A 83 0.78 0.47 -29.15
CA GLN A 83 -0.37 1.37 -29.27
C GLN A 83 -1.41 1.18 -28.15
N CYS A 84 -0.93 1.04 -26.92
CA CYS A 84 -1.81 0.81 -25.77
C CYS A 84 -1.33 1.51 -24.50
N TRP A 85 -2.27 1.76 -23.58
CA TRP A 85 -1.96 2.23 -22.23
C TRP A 85 -1.60 1.03 -21.35
N CYS A 86 -0.36 0.97 -20.87
CA CYS A 86 0.09 -0.13 -20.03
C CYS A 86 0.97 0.34 -18.86
N LEU A 87 1.11 -0.53 -17.87
CA LEU A 87 2.06 -0.35 -16.78
C LEU A 87 3.32 -1.16 -17.08
N ASN A 88 4.48 -0.63 -16.70
CA ASN A 88 5.74 -1.35 -16.84
C ASN A 88 5.99 -2.22 -15.59
N PHE A 89 5.76 -3.52 -15.73
CA PHE A 89 5.99 -4.52 -14.68
C PHE A 89 7.40 -5.14 -14.72
N ARG A 90 8.29 -4.68 -15.61
CA ARG A 90 9.69 -5.16 -15.73
C ARG A 90 9.81 -6.69 -15.80
N GLY A 91 8.90 -7.33 -16.54
CA GLY A 91 8.87 -8.79 -16.71
C GLY A 91 8.29 -9.58 -15.52
N ARG A 92 7.89 -8.92 -14.42
CA ARG A 92 7.26 -9.59 -13.26
C ARG A 92 5.84 -10.06 -13.56
N VAL A 93 5.15 -9.41 -14.48
CA VAL A 93 3.77 -9.73 -14.89
C VAL A 93 3.77 -10.08 -16.36
N THR A 94 3.26 -11.26 -16.69
CA THR A 94 3.33 -11.84 -18.05
C THR A 94 1.96 -12.15 -18.64
N VAL A 95 0.90 -12.18 -17.82
CA VAL A 95 -0.46 -12.49 -18.26
C VAL A 95 -1.36 -11.28 -18.04
N ALA A 96 -2.12 -10.89 -19.07
CA ALA A 96 -3.10 -9.82 -18.99
C ALA A 96 -4.20 -10.15 -17.96
N SER A 97 -4.49 -9.21 -17.07
CA SER A 97 -5.53 -9.35 -16.07
C SER A 97 -5.96 -7.99 -15.51
N VAL A 98 -7.23 -7.87 -15.13
CA VAL A 98 -7.74 -6.72 -14.37
C VAL A 98 -7.16 -6.62 -12.95
N LYS A 99 -6.44 -7.66 -12.51
CA LYS A 99 -5.71 -7.69 -11.24
C LYS A 99 -4.28 -7.16 -11.36
N ASN A 100 -3.83 -6.79 -12.56
CA ASN A 100 -2.49 -6.24 -12.74
C ASN A 100 -2.51 -4.76 -12.33
N PHE A 101 -1.82 -4.40 -11.25
CA PHE A 101 -1.77 -3.03 -10.78
C PHE A 101 -0.45 -2.68 -10.10
N GLN A 102 -0.16 -1.38 -10.09
CA GLN A 102 0.89 -0.77 -9.28
C GLN A 102 0.24 0.31 -8.41
N LEU A 103 0.62 0.37 -7.13
CA LEU A 103 0.22 1.44 -6.22
C LEU A 103 1.40 2.35 -5.92
N VAL A 104 1.12 3.65 -5.88
CA VAL A 104 2.04 4.73 -5.53
C VAL A 104 1.41 5.59 -4.44
N ALA A 105 2.23 6.32 -3.69
CA ALA A 105 1.74 7.26 -2.69
C ALA A 105 0.93 8.38 -3.36
N SER A 106 -0.23 8.70 -2.78
CA SER A 106 -1.06 9.83 -3.18
C SER A 106 -0.77 10.99 -2.23
N LEU A 107 0.16 11.86 -2.63
CA LEU A 107 0.47 13.08 -1.89
C LEU A 107 -0.27 14.24 -2.58
N GLU A 108 -1.35 14.73 -1.95
CA GLU A 108 -2.18 15.78 -2.55
C GLU A 108 -1.50 17.17 -2.56
N ASN A 109 -0.53 17.44 -1.67
CA ASN A 109 -0.13 18.82 -1.37
C ASN A 109 1.39 19.09 -1.29
N THR A 110 2.23 18.27 -1.92
CA THR A 110 3.69 18.53 -1.91
C THR A 110 4.22 18.52 -3.33
N GLN A 111 4.89 19.62 -3.66
CA GLN A 111 5.36 19.95 -4.99
C GLN A 111 6.14 18.79 -5.60
N VAL A 112 5.77 18.52 -6.86
CA VAL A 112 6.35 17.62 -7.85
C VAL A 112 7.88 17.48 -7.69
N THR A 113 8.30 16.57 -6.83
CA THR A 113 9.60 15.94 -6.97
C THR A 113 9.35 14.64 -7.73
N HIS A 114 10.14 14.41 -8.78
CA HIS A 114 10.07 13.26 -9.69
C HIS A 114 10.20 11.88 -8.99
N GLU A 115 10.34 11.86 -7.66
CA GLU A 115 10.43 10.70 -6.77
C GLU A 115 9.07 10.04 -6.47
N HIS A 116 7.93 10.70 -6.74
CA HIS A 116 6.60 10.19 -6.40
C HIS A 116 6.05 9.10 -7.33
N ASP A 117 6.84 8.63 -8.30
CA ASP A 117 6.50 7.48 -9.15
C ASP A 117 7.04 6.15 -8.59
N LYS A 118 7.55 6.18 -7.35
CA LYS A 118 8.01 5.02 -6.59
C LYS A 118 6.86 4.07 -6.30
N VAL A 119 6.84 2.95 -7.04
CA VAL A 119 5.90 1.86 -6.83
C VAL A 119 6.14 1.23 -5.45
N LEU A 120 5.13 1.30 -4.59
CA LEU A 120 5.16 0.73 -3.23
C LEU A 120 4.57 -0.67 -3.17
N LEU A 121 3.61 -0.98 -4.06
CA LEU A 121 3.07 -2.32 -4.25
C LEU A 121 2.85 -2.58 -5.73
N GLN A 122 3.36 -3.70 -6.22
CA GLN A 122 3.12 -4.23 -7.55
C GLN A 122 2.51 -5.62 -7.44
N PHE A 123 1.39 -5.82 -8.11
CA PHE A 123 0.71 -7.11 -8.16
C PHE A 123 0.30 -7.43 -9.60
N GLY A 124 0.40 -8.70 -9.99
CA GLY A 124 -0.11 -9.11 -11.28
C GLY A 124 0.06 -10.59 -11.59
N LYS A 125 -0.62 -11.01 -12.65
CA LYS A 125 -0.79 -12.41 -13.04
C LYS A 125 0.40 -12.93 -13.85
N VAL A 126 0.82 -14.15 -13.55
CA VAL A 126 1.88 -14.87 -14.29
C VAL A 126 1.45 -16.24 -14.82
N ALA A 127 0.44 -16.86 -14.22
CA ALA A 127 -0.20 -18.08 -14.72
C ALA A 127 -1.66 -18.17 -14.27
N LYS A 128 -2.38 -19.25 -14.58
CA LYS A 128 -3.82 -19.42 -14.28
C LYS A 128 -4.20 -19.00 -12.86
N ASP A 129 -3.48 -19.54 -11.88
CA ASP A 129 -3.70 -19.35 -10.44
C ASP A 129 -2.43 -18.87 -9.73
N SER A 130 -1.54 -18.19 -10.46
CA SER A 130 -0.26 -17.70 -9.94
C SER A 130 -0.07 -16.22 -10.23
N PHE A 131 0.38 -15.50 -9.21
CA PHE A 131 0.56 -14.06 -9.21
C PHE A 131 1.87 -13.69 -8.53
N THR A 132 2.47 -12.59 -8.95
CA THR A 132 3.64 -11.99 -8.28
C THR A 132 3.19 -10.80 -7.43
N MET A 133 3.77 -10.67 -6.24
CA MET A 133 3.58 -9.52 -5.34
C MET A 133 4.94 -8.96 -4.94
N ASP A 134 5.24 -7.76 -5.38
CA ASP A 134 6.43 -7.00 -4.96
C ASP A 134 5.97 -5.84 -4.10
N TYR A 135 6.45 -5.75 -2.87
CA TYR A 135 6.12 -4.66 -1.95
C TYR A 135 7.39 -3.99 -1.45
N ARG A 136 7.26 -2.73 -1.06
CA ARG A 136 8.35 -1.95 -0.47
C ARG A 136 7.89 -1.34 0.84
N TYR A 137 8.87 -1.08 1.70
CA TYR A 137 8.70 -0.19 2.83
C TYR A 137 8.01 1.12 2.39
N PRO A 138 7.00 1.61 3.11
CA PRO A 138 6.62 1.24 4.49
C PRO A 138 5.63 0.09 4.64
N LEU A 139 5.24 -0.60 3.57
CA LEU A 139 4.28 -1.71 3.66
C LEU A 139 4.91 -2.98 4.26
N SER A 140 4.17 -3.63 5.14
CA SER A 140 4.44 -5.01 5.54
C SER A 140 3.94 -6.00 4.50
N ALA A 141 4.47 -7.24 4.52
CA ALA A 141 3.95 -8.33 3.68
C ALA A 141 2.46 -8.57 3.92
N PHE A 142 2.01 -8.49 5.19
CA PHE A 142 0.61 -8.69 5.56
C PHE A 142 -0.31 -7.61 4.96
N GLN A 143 0.06 -6.32 5.11
CA GLN A 143 -0.71 -5.22 4.52
C GLN A 143 -0.74 -5.33 2.98
N ALA A 144 0.41 -5.60 2.36
CA ALA A 144 0.50 -5.78 0.91
C ALA A 144 -0.39 -6.93 0.43
N PHE A 145 -0.36 -8.06 1.12
CA PHE A 145 -1.17 -9.23 0.81
C PHE A 145 -2.67 -8.96 0.97
N ALA A 146 -3.08 -8.31 2.06
CA ALA A 146 -4.47 -7.93 2.28
C ALA A 146 -5.02 -7.02 1.18
N ILE A 147 -4.24 -6.02 0.74
CA ILE A 147 -4.58 -5.19 -0.42
C ILE A 147 -4.75 -6.05 -1.68
N CYS A 148 -3.83 -6.97 -1.95
CA CYS A 148 -3.91 -7.83 -3.13
C CYS A 148 -5.15 -8.72 -3.11
N LEU A 149 -5.53 -9.30 -1.95
CA LEU A 149 -6.75 -10.09 -1.80
C LEU A 149 -8.01 -9.26 -2.13
N SER A 150 -8.08 -8.01 -1.70
CA SER A 150 -9.21 -7.11 -2.05
C SER A 150 -9.37 -6.90 -3.56
N SER A 151 -8.30 -7.11 -4.34
CA SER A 151 -8.38 -7.02 -5.80
C SER A 151 -9.19 -8.17 -6.40
N PHE A 152 -9.26 -9.33 -5.74
CA PHE A 152 -9.97 -10.51 -6.25
C PHE A 152 -11.47 -10.36 -6.18
N ASP A 153 -11.98 -9.65 -5.16
CA ASP A 153 -13.40 -9.42 -4.96
C ASP A 153 -14.05 -8.83 -6.21
N THR A 154 -15.02 -9.54 -6.78
CA THR A 154 -15.81 -9.06 -7.92
C THR A 154 -16.90 -8.15 -7.38
N LYS A 155 -16.98 -6.90 -7.87
CA LYS A 155 -18.21 -6.13 -7.68
C LYS A 155 -19.35 -6.99 -8.22
N ILE A 156 -20.33 -7.33 -7.38
CA ILE A 156 -21.50 -8.16 -7.73
C ILE A 156 -22.46 -7.41 -8.69
N ALA A 157 -22.08 -6.20 -9.15
CA ALA A 157 -22.86 -5.42 -10.09
C ALA A 157 -21.93 -4.84 -11.16
N CYS A 158 -21.81 -5.57 -12.27
CA CYS A 158 -21.53 -5.09 -13.63
C CYS A 158 -21.37 -6.33 -14.52
N GLU A 159 -22.49 -6.91 -14.92
CA GLU A 159 -22.64 -7.49 -16.26
C GLU A 159 -22.72 -6.36 -17.29
#